data_AF-A0AAV4K1A2-F1
#
_entry.id   AF-A0AAV4K1A2-F1
#
_cell.length_a   1.000
_cell.length_b   1.000
_cell.length_c   1.000
_cell.angle_alpha   90.00
_cell.angle_beta   90.00
_cell.angle_gamma   90.00
#
_symmetry.space_group_name_H-M   'P 1'
#
loop_
_entity.id
_entity.type
_entity.pdbx_description
1 polymer ?
#
loop_
_entity_poly.entity_id
_entity_poly.type
_entity_poly.pdbx_seq_one_letter_code
_entity_poly.pdbx_strand_id
1 'polypeptide(L)'
;MTMTKATPKTAADRDALIAAALNAGLDATRTAKDFFVAGERVTPAQLIALTDDARREAEARAEAFEAAEAIRAEVEMGEGDLEDQLDDLLDFEDPGAVAEVVVESGKPVEVAAPADDVQPAPSKPARGVIKYGPPCGGDIAHLPIATSPEAGNPLVHLRVEAQTTYKTKAEAAAAGKASGKAFLAFLAVDTNLETAWVVATVGDEGQLEIDGQTVAAELLTGTEADAARAKLDGKRLKEKSQWRVQAA
;
A
#
# COMPACT_ATOMS: atom_id res chain seq x y z
N MET A 1 9.70 4.81 31.84
CA MET A 1 9.06 5.41 33.03
C MET A 1 7.58 5.07 33.00
N THR A 2 7.07 4.44 34.05
CA THR A 2 5.68 3.99 34.21
C THR A 2 4.74 5.18 34.42
N MET A 3 4.07 5.64 33.38
CA MET A 3 2.97 6.60 33.51
C MET A 3 1.71 5.87 34.01
N THR A 4 1.39 6.19 35.25
CA THR A 4 0.32 5.67 36.09
C THR A 4 -1.06 5.75 35.40
N LYS A 5 -1.79 4.62 35.34
CA LYS A 5 -3.23 4.52 35.02
C LYS A 5 -4.16 5.24 36.05
N ALA A 6 -3.64 6.18 36.82
CA ALA A 6 -4.37 6.79 37.92
C ALA A 6 -5.15 8.01 37.40
N THR A 7 -6.46 8.00 37.61
CA THR A 7 -7.32 9.17 37.40
C THR A 7 -6.69 10.39 38.08
N PRO A 8 -6.49 11.53 37.38
CA PRO A 8 -5.83 12.69 37.94
C PRO A 8 -6.65 13.27 39.09
N LYS A 9 -6.02 13.46 40.25
CA LYS A 9 -6.71 13.84 41.50
C LYS A 9 -6.55 15.32 41.82
N THR A 10 -5.45 15.95 41.43
CA THR A 10 -5.17 17.36 41.70
C THR A 10 -5.41 18.25 40.46
N ALA A 11 -5.46 19.57 40.61
CA ALA A 11 -5.52 20.48 39.46
C ALA A 11 -4.22 20.43 38.64
N ALA A 12 -3.07 20.34 39.33
CA ALA A 12 -1.76 20.23 38.70
C ALA A 12 -1.61 18.97 37.82
N ASP A 13 -2.13 17.82 38.27
CA ASP A 13 -2.10 16.59 37.44
C ASP A 13 -2.89 16.76 36.14
N ARG A 14 -3.99 17.51 36.20
CA ARG A 14 -4.86 17.76 35.05
C ARG A 14 -4.22 18.75 34.08
N ASP A 15 -3.54 19.77 34.60
CA ASP A 15 -2.73 20.68 33.80
C ASP A 15 -1.56 19.97 33.12
N ALA A 16 -0.88 19.06 33.84
CA ALA A 16 0.20 18.26 33.28
C ALA A 16 -0.28 17.36 32.13
N LEU A 17 -1.47 16.76 32.25
CA LEU A 17 -2.08 15.95 31.18
C LEU A 17 -2.42 16.79 29.94
N ILE A 18 -2.97 18.00 30.12
CA ILE A 18 -3.25 18.90 29.00
C ILE A 18 -1.95 19.37 28.34
N ALA A 19 -0.94 19.74 29.13
CA ALA A 19 0.36 20.14 28.60
C ALA A 19 1.02 19.00 27.81
N ALA A 20 0.92 17.76 28.28
CA ALA A 20 1.42 16.59 27.56
C ALA A 20 0.69 16.38 26.22
N ALA A 21 -0.64 16.50 26.20
CA ALA A 21 -1.44 16.36 24.99
C ALA A 21 -1.14 17.48 23.97
N LEU A 22 -1.02 18.74 24.42
CA LEU A 22 -0.65 19.87 23.57
C LEU A 22 0.77 19.71 22.98
N ASN A 23 1.73 19.24 23.79
CA ASN A 23 3.08 18.95 23.31
C ASN A 23 3.13 17.79 22.30
N ALA A 24 2.18 16.86 22.38
CA ALA A 24 2.00 15.80 21.39
C ALA A 24 1.24 16.25 20.13
N GLY A 25 0.85 17.53 20.04
CA GLY A 25 0.16 18.10 18.87
C GLY A 25 -1.36 17.96 18.90
N LEU A 26 -1.96 17.55 20.02
CA LEU A 26 -3.42 17.47 20.17
C LEU A 26 -3.99 18.81 20.62
N ASP A 27 -5.10 19.25 20.02
CA ASP A 27 -5.87 20.40 20.49
C ASP A 27 -6.70 20.01 21.73
N ALA A 28 -6.03 19.95 22.88
CA ALA A 28 -6.61 19.51 24.14
C ALA A 28 -6.88 20.69 25.07
N THR A 29 -8.08 20.73 25.65
CA THR A 29 -8.48 21.71 26.66
C THR A 29 -9.16 21.03 27.86
N ARG A 30 -9.24 21.72 29.00
CA ARG A 30 -9.93 21.20 30.18
C ARG A 30 -10.79 22.24 30.87
N THR A 31 -11.77 21.74 31.61
CA THR A 31 -12.50 22.51 32.63
C THR A 31 -12.07 22.06 34.03
N ALA A 32 -12.80 22.51 35.05
CA ALA A 32 -12.58 22.08 36.43
C ALA A 32 -12.93 20.60 36.68
N LYS A 33 -13.60 19.89 35.76
CA LYS A 33 -14.02 18.48 35.93
C LYS A 33 -13.81 17.61 34.70
N ASP A 34 -13.79 18.20 33.50
CA ASP A 34 -13.79 17.46 32.24
C ASP A 34 -12.61 17.84 31.35
N PHE A 35 -12.26 16.94 30.44
CA PHE A 35 -11.25 17.11 29.41
C PHE A 35 -11.91 17.10 28.04
N PHE A 36 -11.31 17.83 27.10
CA PHE A 36 -11.81 17.96 25.74
C PHE A 36 -10.65 17.87 24.75
N VAL A 37 -10.89 17.23 23.61
CA VAL A 37 -9.97 17.21 22.46
C VAL A 37 -10.77 17.56 21.22
N ALA A 38 -10.33 18.56 20.45
CA ALA A 38 -11.05 19.07 19.27
C ALA A 38 -12.55 19.38 19.52
N GLY A 39 -12.88 19.83 20.74
CA GLY A 39 -14.25 20.13 21.16
C GLY A 39 -15.06 18.94 21.69
N GLU A 40 -14.57 17.71 21.60
CA GLU A 40 -15.24 16.52 22.13
C GLU A 40 -14.79 16.20 23.55
N ARG A 41 -15.75 15.83 24.41
CA ARG A 41 -15.46 15.45 25.81
C ARG A 41 -14.79 14.09 25.86
N VAL A 42 -13.63 14.02 26.50
CA VAL A 42 -12.87 12.78 26.69
C VAL A 42 -12.63 12.48 28.17
N THR A 43 -12.48 11.20 28.49
CA THR A 43 -12.03 10.77 29.83
C THR A 43 -10.51 10.93 29.96
N PRO A 44 -9.97 11.04 31.19
CA PRO A 44 -8.53 11.12 31.39
C PRO A 44 -7.75 9.95 30.77
N ALA A 45 -8.32 8.73 30.83
CA ALA A 45 -7.70 7.54 30.24
C ALA A 45 -7.67 7.60 28.70
N GLN A 46 -8.73 8.14 28.09
CA GLN A 46 -8.76 8.37 26.64
C GLN A 46 -7.75 9.44 26.21
N LEU A 47 -7.63 10.53 26.98
CA LEU A 47 -6.66 11.58 26.69
C LEU A 47 -5.22 11.05 26.74
N ILE A 48 -4.89 10.20 27.72
CA ILE A 48 -3.58 9.55 27.81
C ILE A 48 -3.33 8.66 26.58
N ALA A 49 -4.30 7.82 26.21
CA ALA A 49 -4.16 6.93 25.05
C ALA A 49 -3.94 7.72 23.75
N LEU A 50 -4.72 8.79 23.53
CA LEU A 50 -4.57 9.67 22.37
C LEU A 50 -3.20 10.37 22.36
N THR A 51 -2.71 10.80 23.52
CA THR A 51 -1.39 11.44 23.65
C THR A 51 -0.27 10.46 23.32
N ASP A 52 -0.36 9.22 23.80
CA ASP A 52 0.63 8.17 23.52
C ASP A 52 0.65 7.77 22.04
N ASP A 53 -0.53 7.69 21.41
CA ASP A 53 -0.64 7.39 19.98
C ASP A 53 -0.08 8.54 19.12
N ALA A 54 -0.40 9.80 19.45
CA ALA A 54 0.14 10.97 18.75
C ALA A 54 1.67 11.06 18.89
N ARG A 55 2.22 10.73 20.06
CA ARG A 55 3.68 10.65 20.25
C ARG A 55 4.32 9.54 19.41
N ARG A 56 3.71 8.36 19.37
CA ARG A 56 4.21 7.24 18.56
C ARG A 56 4.20 7.58 17.07
N GLU A 57 3.16 8.28 16.60
CA GLU A 57 3.09 8.73 15.21
C GLU A 57 4.16 9.77 14.89
N ALA A 58 4.41 10.71 15.80
CA ALA A 58 5.48 11.69 15.66
C ALA A 58 6.88 11.04 15.65
N GLU A 59 7.11 10.04 16.51
CA GLU A 59 8.37 9.27 16.55
C GLU A 59 8.56 8.45 15.25
N ALA A 60 7.51 7.78 14.77
CA ALA A 60 7.56 7.04 13.50
C ALA A 60 7.81 7.97 12.29
N ARG A 61 7.26 9.17 12.32
CA ARG A 61 7.50 10.19 11.28
C ARG A 61 8.93 10.73 11.33
N ALA A 62 9.50 10.90 12.52
CA ALA A 62 10.89 11.31 12.69
C ALA A 62 11.87 10.23 12.21
N GLU A 63 11.61 8.95 12.55
CA GLU A 63 12.41 7.82 12.08
C GLU A 63 12.35 7.67 10.55
N ALA A 64 11.19 7.89 9.94
CA ALA A 64 11.04 7.90 8.49
C ALA A 64 11.82 9.05 7.83
N PHE A 65 11.93 10.20 8.50
CA PHE A 65 12.69 11.35 7.98
C PHE A 65 14.20 11.13 8.10
N GLU A 66 14.67 10.56 9.22
CA GLU A 66 16.08 10.17 9.41
C GLU A 66 16.51 9.08 8.41
N ALA A 67 15.65 8.09 8.16
CA ALA A 67 15.90 7.08 7.13
C ALA A 67 15.96 7.69 5.72
N ALA A 68 15.12 8.68 5.41
CA ALA A 68 15.16 9.39 4.13
C ALA A 68 16.43 10.27 4.00
N GLU A 69 16.90 10.86 5.09
CA GLU A 69 18.13 11.66 5.12
C GLU A 69 19.38 10.78 4.96
N ALA A 70 19.41 9.59 5.57
CA ALA A 70 20.48 8.61 5.39
C ALA A 70 20.60 8.13 3.93
N ILE A 71 19.47 7.85 3.28
CA ILE A 71 19.45 7.47 1.85
C ILE A 71 19.96 8.63 0.98
N ARG A 72 19.59 9.87 1.29
CA ARG A 72 20.06 11.05 0.55
C ARG A 72 21.57 11.26 0.69
N ALA A 73 22.11 11.08 1.90
CA ALA A 73 23.55 11.18 2.14
C ALA A 73 24.35 10.08 1.42
N GLU A 74 23.78 8.88 1.24
CA GLU A 74 24.44 7.77 0.53
C GLU A 74 24.43 7.97 -1.00
N VAL A 75 23.36 8.57 -1.55
CA VAL A 75 23.31 8.97 -2.98
C VAL A 75 24.33 10.06 -3.30
N GLU A 76 24.49 11.06 -2.42
CA GLU A 76 25.45 12.16 -2.64
C GLU A 76 26.92 11.70 -2.52
N MET A 77 27.21 10.59 -1.83
CA MET A 77 28.53 9.95 -1.83
C MET A 77 28.76 8.98 -3.00
N GLY A 78 27.72 8.60 -3.75
CA GLY A 78 27.78 7.66 -4.87
C GLY A 78 27.83 8.29 -6.26
N GLU A 79 27.49 9.58 -6.42
CA GLU A 79 27.55 10.29 -7.70
C GLU A 79 28.97 10.75 -8.11
N GLY A 80 29.98 10.60 -7.25
CA GLY A 80 31.36 11.00 -7.54
C GLY A 80 32.18 10.01 -8.39
N ASP A 81 31.68 8.81 -8.68
CA ASP A 81 32.47 7.70 -9.26
C ASP A 81 31.94 7.21 -10.63
N LEU A 82 30.93 7.90 -11.18
CA LEU A 82 30.25 7.53 -12.43
C LEU A 82 30.61 8.41 -13.63
N GLU A 83 31.19 9.60 -13.42
CA GLU A 83 31.68 10.44 -14.53
C GLU A 83 33.01 9.89 -15.12
N ASP A 84 33.86 9.24 -14.32
CA ASP A 84 35.15 8.71 -14.77
C ASP A 84 35.03 7.38 -15.56
N GLN A 85 33.90 6.66 -15.49
CA GLN A 85 33.70 5.39 -16.22
C GLN A 85 33.07 5.56 -17.61
N LEU A 86 32.59 6.75 -17.94
CA LEU A 86 31.96 7.05 -19.24
C LEU A 86 32.97 7.54 -20.30
N ASP A 87 34.13 8.07 -19.89
CA ASP A 87 35.20 8.48 -20.81
C ASP A 87 36.00 7.30 -21.38
N ASP A 88 36.08 6.16 -20.66
CA ASP A 88 36.79 4.96 -21.12
C ASP A 88 36.02 4.14 -22.18
N LEU A 89 34.74 4.44 -22.45
CA LEU A 89 33.90 3.67 -23.38
C LEU A 89 33.71 4.35 -24.77
N LEU A 90 34.28 5.54 -24.99
CA LEU A 90 34.10 6.32 -26.22
C LEU A 90 35.26 6.25 -27.22
N ASP A 91 36.30 5.43 -26.97
CA ASP A 91 37.54 5.42 -27.76
C ASP A 91 37.68 4.22 -28.74
N PHE A 92 36.59 3.78 -29.36
CA PHE A 92 36.64 2.83 -30.50
C PHE A 92 36.00 3.41 -31.77
N GLU A 93 36.87 3.74 -32.75
CA GLU A 93 36.63 4.00 -34.20
C GLU A 93 35.70 2.93 -34.84
N ASP A 94 34.86 3.15 -35.86
CA ASP A 94 34.92 3.95 -37.10
C ASP A 94 33.48 4.08 -37.71
N PRO A 95 33.14 5.09 -38.54
CA PRO A 95 31.77 5.40 -38.99
C PRO A 95 31.44 4.91 -40.41
N GLY A 96 30.20 4.47 -40.64
CA GLY A 96 29.70 4.36 -42.02
C GLY A 96 28.44 3.51 -42.21
N ALA A 97 27.28 4.15 -42.24
CA ALA A 97 26.17 3.85 -43.17
C ALA A 97 24.97 4.77 -42.88
N VAL A 98 24.92 5.89 -43.59
CA VAL A 98 23.68 6.65 -43.81
C VAL A 98 22.92 6.01 -44.98
N ALA A 99 21.63 5.75 -44.79
CA ALA A 99 20.69 5.52 -45.88
C ALA A 99 19.37 6.21 -45.53
N GLU A 100 19.25 7.47 -45.96
CA GLU A 100 17.99 8.20 -46.06
C GLU A 100 17.06 7.50 -47.06
N VAL A 101 15.80 7.27 -46.67
CA VAL A 101 14.72 6.91 -47.57
C VAL A 101 13.89 8.15 -47.87
N VAL A 102 13.73 8.36 -49.18
CA VAL A 102 13.17 9.48 -49.93
C VAL A 102 11.71 9.79 -49.56
N VAL A 103 11.39 11.08 -49.43
CA VAL A 103 10.04 11.65 -49.33
C VAL A 103 9.56 12.05 -50.73
N GLU A 104 8.40 11.56 -51.17
CA GLU A 104 7.71 12.05 -52.38
C GLU A 104 6.32 12.61 -52.03
N SER A 105 6.03 13.80 -52.56
CA SER A 105 4.85 14.64 -52.30
C SER A 105 3.73 14.39 -53.32
N GLY A 106 2.45 14.55 -52.93
CA GLY A 106 1.35 14.82 -53.88
C GLY A 106 -0.07 14.47 -53.40
N LYS A 107 -0.92 15.49 -53.22
CA LYS A 107 -2.38 15.45 -52.88
C LYS A 107 -3.25 15.24 -54.15
N PRO A 108 -4.51 14.73 -54.09
CA PRO A 108 -5.66 15.63 -53.82
C PRO A 108 -6.85 15.01 -53.05
N VAL A 109 -7.78 15.90 -52.70
CA VAL A 109 -9.00 15.73 -51.88
C VAL A 109 -10.19 15.30 -52.75
N GLU A 110 -11.06 14.40 -52.26
CA GLU A 110 -12.48 14.37 -52.64
C GLU A 110 -13.38 13.74 -51.53
N VAL A 111 -14.66 14.11 -51.56
CA VAL A 111 -15.62 14.27 -50.45
C VAL A 111 -16.71 13.19 -50.49
N ALA A 112 -17.19 12.66 -49.35
CA ALA A 112 -18.62 12.53 -48.97
C ALA A 112 -18.99 11.35 -48.02
N ALA A 113 -19.77 11.73 -47.00
CA ALA A 113 -20.87 11.02 -46.31
C ALA A 113 -20.59 9.89 -45.28
N PRO A 114 -21.37 9.84 -44.18
CA PRO A 114 -21.11 9.03 -43.00
C PRO A 114 -21.70 7.62 -43.15
N ALA A 115 -20.93 6.61 -42.79
CA ALA A 115 -21.45 5.28 -42.53
C ALA A 115 -21.06 4.87 -41.11
N ASP A 116 -22.08 4.53 -40.34
CA ASP A 116 -22.03 3.73 -39.12
C ASP A 116 -21.18 2.46 -39.30
N ASP A 117 -20.79 1.88 -38.17
CA ASP A 117 -19.92 0.70 -37.98
C ASP A 117 -18.41 0.99 -37.88
N VAL A 118 -18.04 1.87 -36.94
CA VAL A 118 -16.77 1.67 -36.22
C VAL A 118 -17.03 0.63 -35.13
N GLN A 119 -16.83 -0.63 -35.52
CA GLN A 119 -16.58 -1.72 -34.57
C GLN A 119 -15.46 -1.23 -33.63
N PRO A 120 -15.68 -1.13 -32.30
CA PRO A 120 -14.62 -0.68 -31.42
C PRO A 120 -13.43 -1.61 -31.64
N ALA A 121 -12.30 -1.03 -32.04
CA ALA A 121 -11.04 -1.75 -32.12
C ALA A 121 -10.91 -2.56 -30.81
N PRO A 122 -10.49 -3.84 -30.87
CA PRO A 122 -10.40 -4.68 -29.68
C PRO A 122 -9.66 -3.87 -28.64
N SER A 123 -10.38 -3.46 -27.61
CA SER A 123 -9.85 -2.65 -26.54
C SER A 123 -8.67 -3.45 -26.03
N LYS A 124 -7.44 -2.96 -26.25
CA LYS A 124 -6.26 -3.47 -25.53
C LYS A 124 -6.73 -3.58 -24.08
N PRO A 125 -6.58 -4.74 -23.43
CA PRO A 125 -6.97 -4.87 -22.03
C PRO A 125 -6.34 -3.66 -21.35
N ALA A 126 -7.19 -2.79 -20.80
CA ALA A 126 -6.72 -1.64 -20.07
C ALA A 126 -5.68 -2.22 -19.12
N ARG A 127 -4.41 -1.80 -19.25
CA ARG A 127 -3.34 -2.25 -18.35
C ARG A 127 -3.89 -1.96 -16.97
N GLY A 128 -4.45 -2.98 -16.33
CA GLY A 128 -5.12 -2.85 -15.06
C GLY A 128 -4.00 -2.36 -14.18
N VAL A 129 -4.03 -1.09 -13.81
CA VAL A 129 -3.01 -0.55 -12.92
C VAL A 129 -3.30 -1.23 -11.61
N ILE A 130 -2.62 -2.34 -11.37
CA ILE A 130 -2.96 -3.19 -10.26
C ILE A 130 -2.37 -2.54 -9.01
N LYS A 131 -3.27 -2.01 -8.19
CA LYS A 131 -2.95 -1.26 -6.97
C LYS A 131 -2.67 -2.24 -5.84
N TYR A 132 -1.51 -2.88 -5.83
CA TYR A 132 -1.04 -3.70 -4.70
C TYR A 132 -0.06 -2.91 -3.86
N GLY A 133 -0.49 -2.35 -2.74
CA GLY A 133 0.45 -1.97 -1.68
C GLY A 133 0.97 -3.21 -0.95
N PRO A 134 2.11 -3.10 -0.25
CA PRO A 134 2.83 -4.26 0.27
C PRO A 134 1.97 -5.04 1.27
N PRO A 135 1.39 -6.19 0.89
CA PRO A 135 0.60 -6.97 1.82
C PRO A 135 1.57 -7.88 2.56
N CYS A 136 1.73 -7.55 3.84
CA CYS A 136 2.24 -8.43 4.89
C CYS A 136 3.18 -9.58 4.44
N GLY A 137 4.44 -9.24 4.15
CA GLY A 137 5.54 -10.23 4.06
C GLY A 137 5.78 -10.84 2.68
N GLY A 138 5.14 -10.29 1.63
CA GLY A 138 5.47 -10.58 0.24
C GLY A 138 6.76 -9.90 -0.24
N ASP A 139 7.34 -10.43 -1.31
CA ASP A 139 8.46 -9.82 -2.05
C ASP A 139 7.99 -9.45 -3.46
N ILE A 140 7.81 -8.15 -3.67
CA ILE A 140 7.37 -7.53 -4.93
C ILE A 140 8.19 -6.27 -5.24
N ALA A 141 9.30 -6.05 -4.52
CA ALA A 141 10.06 -4.80 -4.57
C ALA A 141 10.67 -4.53 -5.95
N HIS A 142 10.89 -5.57 -6.74
CA HIS A 142 11.46 -5.50 -8.08
C HIS A 142 10.42 -5.30 -9.19
N LEU A 143 9.12 -5.31 -8.88
CA LEU A 143 8.06 -5.19 -9.88
C LEU A 143 7.57 -3.73 -10.05
N PRO A 144 7.34 -3.27 -11.29
CA PRO A 144 6.79 -1.94 -11.56
C PRO A 144 5.26 -1.92 -11.36
N ILE A 145 4.80 -2.14 -10.12
CA ILE A 145 3.39 -2.18 -9.75
C ILE A 145 2.97 -0.97 -8.91
N ALA A 146 1.73 -0.52 -9.08
CA ALA A 146 1.20 0.59 -8.29
C ALA A 146 0.87 0.09 -6.88
N THR A 147 1.28 0.82 -5.84
CA THR A 147 1.00 0.45 -4.44
C THR A 147 -0.10 1.33 -3.85
N SER A 148 -1.00 0.74 -3.06
CA SER A 148 -2.07 1.44 -2.32
C SER A 148 -1.77 1.41 -0.82
N PRO A 149 -1.87 2.53 -0.08
CA PRO A 149 -1.67 2.53 1.37
C PRO A 149 -2.58 1.53 2.11
N GLU A 150 -3.80 1.32 1.60
CA GLU A 150 -4.80 0.41 2.14
C GLU A 150 -4.40 -1.07 2.03
N ALA A 151 -3.36 -1.40 1.26
CA ALA A 151 -2.85 -2.75 1.11
C ALA A 151 -1.66 -3.08 2.03
N GLY A 152 -1.26 -2.18 2.93
CA GLY A 152 -0.24 -2.47 3.95
C GLY A 152 -0.66 -3.55 4.97
N ASN A 153 -1.97 -3.66 5.26
CA ASN A 153 -2.51 -4.62 6.22
C ASN A 153 -3.94 -5.07 5.88
N PRO A 154 -4.16 -5.72 4.73
CA PRO A 154 -5.48 -6.04 4.24
C PRO A 154 -6.12 -7.21 5.00
N LEU A 155 -7.43 -7.34 4.86
CA LEU A 155 -8.18 -8.58 5.01
C LEU A 155 -8.82 -8.91 3.67
N VAL A 156 -8.48 -10.08 3.11
CA VAL A 156 -8.88 -10.45 1.76
C VAL A 156 -10.04 -11.44 1.80
N HIS A 157 -11.19 -11.08 1.25
CA HIS A 157 -12.36 -11.94 1.11
C HIS A 157 -12.23 -12.74 -0.20
N LEU A 158 -12.02 -14.04 -0.09
CA LEU A 158 -11.88 -14.93 -1.24
C LEU A 158 -13.25 -15.35 -1.75
N ARG A 159 -13.48 -15.11 -3.05
CA ARG A 159 -14.57 -15.71 -3.83
C ARG A 159 -14.10 -16.85 -4.73
N VAL A 160 -12.85 -17.26 -4.54
CA VAL A 160 -12.22 -18.42 -5.16
C VAL A 160 -11.85 -19.40 -4.04
N GLU A 161 -11.91 -20.69 -4.33
CA GLU A 161 -11.51 -21.73 -3.38
C GLU A 161 -9.99 -21.89 -3.43
N ALA A 162 -9.30 -21.34 -2.41
CA ALA A 162 -7.86 -21.57 -2.26
C ALA A 162 -7.62 -22.99 -1.75
N GLN A 163 -6.93 -23.80 -2.53
CA GLN A 163 -6.55 -25.17 -2.19
C GLN A 163 -5.45 -25.17 -1.12
N THR A 164 -4.55 -24.18 -1.18
CA THR A 164 -3.40 -24.09 -0.28
C THR A 164 -3.60 -22.97 0.72
N THR A 165 -3.73 -23.32 2.00
CA THR A 165 -3.85 -22.37 3.10
C THR A 165 -2.86 -22.68 4.22
N TYR A 166 -2.45 -21.64 4.95
CA TYR A 166 -1.45 -21.70 6.00
C TYR A 166 -2.00 -21.16 7.31
N LYS A 167 -1.48 -21.66 8.44
CA LYS A 167 -1.94 -21.23 9.76
C LYS A 167 -1.29 -19.92 10.17
N THR A 168 -0.06 -19.70 9.74
CA THR A 168 0.73 -18.52 10.12
C THR A 168 1.25 -17.75 8.92
N LYS A 169 1.51 -16.45 9.14
CA LYS A 169 2.19 -15.58 8.17
C LYS A 169 3.55 -16.14 7.75
N ALA A 170 4.31 -16.70 8.69
CA ALA A 170 5.66 -17.18 8.44
C ALA A 170 5.66 -18.40 7.51
N GLU A 171 4.71 -19.32 7.69
CA GLU A 171 4.52 -20.47 6.80
C GLU A 171 4.15 -20.03 5.38
N ALA A 172 3.19 -19.11 5.25
CA ALA A 172 2.81 -18.55 3.95
C ALA A 172 3.98 -17.83 3.28
N ALA A 173 4.72 -16.99 4.01
CA ALA A 173 5.88 -16.30 3.47
C ALA A 173 7.00 -17.26 3.04
N ALA A 174 7.23 -18.35 3.79
CA ALA A 174 8.20 -19.37 3.43
C ALA A 174 7.80 -20.11 2.16
N ALA A 175 6.52 -20.46 2.02
CA ALA A 175 5.99 -21.08 0.80
C ALA A 175 6.07 -20.15 -0.41
N GLY A 176 5.76 -18.86 -0.24
CA GLY A 176 5.94 -17.84 -1.26
C GLY A 176 7.39 -17.72 -1.73
N LYS A 177 8.35 -17.66 -0.80
CA LYS A 177 9.78 -17.66 -1.14
C LYS A 177 10.21 -18.92 -1.90
N ALA A 178 9.69 -20.07 -1.52
CA ALA A 178 10.00 -21.34 -2.19
C ALA A 178 9.49 -21.40 -3.64
N SER A 179 8.50 -20.58 -4.01
CA SER A 179 8.00 -20.50 -5.39
C SER A 179 9.01 -19.91 -6.38
N GLY A 180 10.00 -19.14 -5.88
CA GLY A 180 10.98 -18.44 -6.73
C GLY A 180 10.40 -17.28 -7.55
N LYS A 181 9.10 -16.97 -7.37
CA LYS A 181 8.41 -15.85 -8.01
C LYS A 181 8.20 -14.71 -7.01
N ALA A 182 7.91 -13.52 -7.55
CA ALA A 182 7.32 -12.45 -6.75
C ALA A 182 6.01 -12.95 -6.12
N PHE A 183 5.80 -12.64 -4.84
CA PHE A 183 4.66 -13.21 -4.11
C PHE A 183 4.12 -12.25 -3.06
N LEU A 184 2.88 -12.51 -2.66
CA LEU A 184 2.13 -11.81 -1.65
C LEU A 184 1.60 -12.82 -0.63
N ALA A 185 1.85 -12.56 0.66
CA ALA A 185 1.25 -13.33 1.74
C ALA A 185 0.23 -12.46 2.47
N PHE A 186 -1.01 -12.92 2.57
CA PHE A 186 -2.08 -12.14 3.22
C PHE A 186 -3.01 -13.02 4.04
N LEU A 187 -3.64 -12.38 5.03
CA LEU A 187 -4.73 -12.98 5.77
C LEU A 187 -6.00 -12.91 4.92
N ALA A 188 -6.56 -14.07 4.64
CA ALA A 188 -7.76 -14.24 3.85
C ALA A 188 -8.92 -14.74 4.71
N VAL A 189 -10.14 -14.48 4.24
CA VAL A 189 -11.41 -14.99 4.76
C VAL A 189 -12.09 -15.73 3.62
N ASP A 190 -12.45 -16.99 3.84
CA ASP A 190 -13.15 -17.80 2.84
C ASP A 190 -14.67 -17.52 2.83
N THR A 191 -15.42 -18.26 2.00
CA THR A 191 -16.88 -18.16 1.93
C THR A 191 -17.59 -18.62 3.21
N ASN A 192 -16.93 -19.42 4.05
CA ASN A 192 -17.43 -19.91 5.33
C ASN A 192 -17.06 -18.99 6.51
N LEU A 193 -16.41 -17.85 6.24
CA LEU A 193 -15.89 -16.89 7.21
C LEU A 193 -14.72 -17.41 8.06
N GLU A 194 -14.05 -18.46 7.61
CA GLU A 194 -12.83 -18.96 8.22
C GLU A 194 -11.62 -18.14 7.76
N THR A 195 -10.73 -17.82 8.70
CA THR A 195 -9.51 -17.06 8.40
C THR A 195 -8.32 -17.98 8.20
N ALA A 196 -7.60 -17.81 7.09
CA ALA A 196 -6.34 -18.49 6.86
C ALA A 196 -5.35 -17.60 6.12
N TRP A 197 -4.06 -17.92 6.22
CA TRP A 197 -3.05 -17.25 5.41
C TRP A 197 -2.98 -17.87 4.03
N VAL A 198 -2.94 -17.04 2.99
CA VAL A 198 -2.88 -17.46 1.59
C VAL A 198 -1.71 -16.75 0.91
N VAL A 199 -1.14 -17.43 -0.08
CA VAL A 199 -0.08 -16.91 -0.93
C VAL A 199 -0.65 -16.69 -2.32
N ALA A 200 -0.45 -15.49 -2.86
CA ALA A 200 -0.62 -15.24 -4.29
C ALA A 200 0.74 -14.99 -4.92
N THR A 201 1.03 -15.63 -6.05
CA THR A 201 2.20 -15.31 -6.86
C THR A 201 1.85 -14.21 -7.86
N VAL A 202 2.83 -13.39 -8.21
CA VAL A 202 2.69 -12.37 -9.25
C VAL A 202 3.37 -12.90 -10.50
N GLY A 203 2.63 -12.96 -11.60
CA GLY A 203 3.17 -13.31 -12.91
C GLY A 203 3.94 -12.14 -13.55
N ASP A 204 4.62 -12.42 -14.66
CA ASP A 204 5.51 -11.45 -15.32
C ASP A 204 4.78 -10.21 -15.86
N GLU A 205 3.49 -10.34 -16.17
CA GLU A 205 2.63 -9.23 -16.60
C GLU A 205 1.91 -8.54 -15.43
N GLY A 206 2.26 -8.90 -14.19
CA GLY A 206 1.70 -8.33 -12.95
C GLY A 206 0.42 -9.02 -12.46
N GLN A 207 -0.12 -10.00 -13.19
CA GLN A 207 -1.32 -10.71 -12.79
C GLN A 207 -1.12 -11.48 -11.47
N LEU A 208 -2.14 -11.50 -10.61
CA LEU A 208 -2.11 -12.34 -9.42
C LEU A 208 -2.60 -13.74 -9.74
N GLU A 209 -1.93 -14.71 -9.15
CA GLU A 209 -2.28 -16.11 -9.25
C GLU A 209 -2.37 -16.71 -7.84
N ILE A 210 -3.48 -17.38 -7.54
CA ILE A 210 -3.65 -18.19 -6.33
C ILE A 210 -3.83 -19.63 -6.80
N ASP A 211 -2.98 -20.55 -6.33
CA ASP A 211 -3.00 -21.96 -6.73
C ASP A 211 -3.04 -22.16 -8.27
N GLY A 212 -2.34 -21.29 -9.01
CA GLY A 212 -2.30 -21.32 -10.48
C GLY A 212 -3.53 -20.75 -11.20
N GLN A 213 -4.50 -20.21 -10.47
CA GLN A 213 -5.65 -19.50 -11.04
C GLN A 213 -5.42 -18.00 -11.05
N THR A 214 -5.61 -17.35 -12.20
CA THR A 214 -5.54 -15.89 -12.29
C THR A 214 -6.70 -15.25 -11.56
N VAL A 215 -6.40 -14.28 -10.70
CA VAL A 215 -7.37 -13.60 -9.86
C VAL A 215 -7.25 -12.08 -9.96
N ALA A 216 -8.38 -11.40 -9.82
CA ALA A 216 -8.47 -9.96 -9.69
C ALA A 216 -8.74 -9.59 -8.23
N ALA A 217 -8.01 -8.60 -7.72
CA ALA A 217 -8.22 -8.02 -6.41
C ALA A 217 -8.85 -6.63 -6.50
N GLU A 218 -9.81 -6.36 -5.62
CA GLU A 218 -10.53 -5.09 -5.57
C GLU A 218 -10.62 -4.59 -4.12
N LEU A 219 -10.34 -3.30 -3.90
CA LEU A 219 -10.56 -2.65 -2.62
C LEU A 219 -12.05 -2.39 -2.43
N LEU A 220 -12.63 -2.91 -1.35
CA LEU A 220 -14.01 -2.62 -0.98
C LEU A 220 -14.09 -1.27 -0.29
N THR A 221 -15.07 -0.47 -0.68
CA THR A 221 -15.33 0.86 -0.10
C THR A 221 -16.80 1.05 0.22
N GLY A 222 -17.12 2.04 1.05
CA GLY A 222 -18.49 2.39 1.43
C GLY A 222 -19.31 1.22 1.97
N THR A 223 -20.53 1.08 1.44
CA THR A 223 -21.51 0.08 1.88
C THR A 223 -21.04 -1.37 1.72
N GLU A 224 -20.23 -1.68 0.70
CA GLU A 224 -19.70 -3.03 0.50
C GLU A 224 -18.65 -3.39 1.54
N ALA A 225 -17.78 -2.44 1.90
CA ALA A 225 -16.82 -2.63 2.97
C ALA A 225 -17.51 -2.84 4.32
N ASP A 226 -18.57 -2.08 4.59
CA ASP A 226 -19.35 -2.21 5.83
C ASP A 226 -20.10 -3.54 5.90
N ALA A 227 -20.67 -4.00 4.79
CA ALA A 227 -21.30 -5.32 4.70
C ALA A 227 -20.29 -6.45 4.91
N ALA A 228 -19.07 -6.32 4.40
CA ALA A 228 -17.99 -7.27 4.63
C ALA A 228 -17.55 -7.28 6.12
N ARG A 229 -17.38 -6.11 6.73
CA ARG A 229 -17.06 -5.97 8.16
C ARG A 229 -18.14 -6.53 9.08
N ALA A 230 -19.41 -6.39 8.70
CA ALA A 230 -20.53 -6.86 9.49
C ALA A 230 -20.51 -8.38 9.70
N LYS A 231 -20.01 -9.14 8.72
CA LYS A 231 -19.93 -10.61 8.76
C LYS A 231 -18.80 -11.15 9.62
N LEU A 232 -17.81 -10.33 9.95
CA LEU A 232 -16.60 -10.78 10.65
C LEU A 232 -16.81 -10.77 12.16
N ASP A 233 -16.15 -11.71 12.83
CA ASP A 233 -16.03 -11.72 14.28
C ASP A 233 -14.69 -11.12 14.72
N GLY A 234 -14.73 -10.20 15.69
CA GLY A 234 -13.55 -9.57 16.27
C GLY A 234 -13.20 -8.19 15.68
N LYS A 235 -12.97 -7.23 16.58
CA LYS A 235 -12.70 -5.82 16.26
C LYS A 235 -11.49 -5.64 15.32
N ARG A 236 -10.43 -6.42 15.56
CA ARG A 236 -9.17 -6.36 14.80
C ARG A 236 -9.34 -6.67 13.31
N LEU A 237 -10.26 -7.57 12.95
CA LEU A 237 -10.51 -7.92 11.55
C LEU A 237 -11.30 -6.82 10.82
N LYS A 238 -12.19 -6.14 11.55
CA LYS A 238 -13.03 -5.04 11.00
C LYS A 238 -12.25 -3.76 10.75
N GLU A 239 -11.22 -3.50 11.56
CA GLU A 239 -10.33 -2.33 11.42
C GLU A 239 -9.40 -2.40 10.20
N LYS A 240 -9.20 -3.59 9.62
CA LYS A 240 -8.40 -3.77 8.41
C LYS A 240 -9.11 -3.22 7.18
N SER A 241 -8.34 -2.83 6.17
CA SER A 241 -8.88 -2.57 4.83
C SER A 241 -9.46 -3.84 4.25
N GLN A 242 -10.67 -3.76 3.71
CA GLN A 242 -11.39 -4.91 3.19
C GLN A 242 -11.14 -5.03 1.69
N TRP A 243 -10.65 -6.18 1.26
CA TRP A 243 -10.37 -6.47 -0.14
C TRP A 243 -11.19 -7.67 -0.59
N ARG A 244 -11.52 -7.74 -1.87
CA ARG A 244 -12.16 -8.90 -2.49
C ARG A 244 -11.24 -9.46 -3.54
N VAL A 245 -11.07 -10.77 -3.56
CA VAL A 245 -10.38 -11.49 -4.62
C VAL A 245 -11.35 -12.46 -5.28
N GLN A 246 -11.40 -12.43 -6.60
CA GLN A 246 -12.27 -13.28 -7.41
C GLN A 246 -11.53 -13.69 -8.69
N ALA A 247 -12.02 -14.73 -9.37
CA ALA A 247 -11.46 -15.14 -10.66
C ALA A 247 -11.49 -13.95 -11.64
N ALA A 248 -10.37 -13.74 -12.34
CA ALA A 248 -10.20 -12.67 -13.34
C ALA A 248 -10.90 -13.02 -14.67
#